data_AF-A0A1W9SVG6-F1
#
_entry.id   AF-A0A1W9SVG6-F1
#
_cell.length_a   1.000
_cell.length_b   1.000
_cell.length_c   1.000
_cell.angle_alpha   90.00
_cell.angle_beta   90.00
_cell.angle_gamma   90.00
#
_symmetry.space_group_name_H-M   'P 1'
#
loop_
_entity.id
_entity.type
_entity.pdbx_description
1 polymer ?
#
loop_
_entity_poly.entity_id
_entity_poly.type
_entity_poly.pdbx_seq_one_letter_code
_entity_poly.pdbx_strand_id
1 'polypeptide(L)'
;MDEVVKIKFLGEEFRFKPNSQIQGSQRIVDDLEHYILTAEKQFDHKTSNKNKIAILLLAAMNISKDLNELKIKYSGLEDYISEKIAILIKKIDNVS
;
A
#
# COMPACT_ATOMS: atom_id res chain seq x y z
N MET A 1 22.10 -7.78 -12.97
CA MET A 1 22.53 -7.98 -11.57
C MET A 1 21.27 -8.17 -10.75
N ASP A 2 21.19 -9.22 -9.95
CA ASP A 2 20.06 -9.42 -9.04
C ASP A 2 20.14 -8.40 -7.90
N GLU A 3 19.33 -7.35 -7.97
CA GLU A 3 19.35 -6.25 -7.01
C GLU A 3 18.72 -6.71 -5.68
N VAL A 4 19.54 -7.05 -4.69
CA VAL A 4 19.06 -7.41 -3.35
C VAL A 4 18.71 -6.14 -2.57
N VAL A 5 17.44 -6.02 -2.16
CA VAL A 5 17.00 -4.90 -1.34
C VAL A 5 17.12 -5.27 0.14
N LYS A 6 17.54 -4.30 0.95
CA LYS A 6 17.73 -4.45 2.39
C LYS A 6 16.70 -3.60 3.11
N ILE A 7 16.09 -4.16 4.14
CA ILE A 7 15.13 -3.45 4.99
C ILE A 7 15.64 -3.57 6.42
N LYS A 8 15.70 -2.45 7.14
CA LYS A 8 16.11 -2.44 8.56
C LYS A 8 14.97 -1.97 9.42
N PHE A 9 14.44 -2.85 10.26
CA PHE A 9 13.43 -2.48 11.23
C PHE A 9 13.54 -3.31 12.50
N LEU A 10 13.14 -2.74 13.64
CA LEU A 10 13.14 -3.41 14.95
C LEU A 10 14.50 -3.99 15.36
N GLY A 11 15.59 -3.34 14.93
CA GLY A 11 16.97 -3.77 15.18
C GLY A 11 17.44 -4.97 14.35
N GLU A 12 16.65 -5.41 13.36
CA GLU A 12 16.94 -6.54 12.49
C GLU A 12 17.08 -6.10 11.03
N GLU A 13 18.00 -6.74 10.29
CA GLU A 13 18.18 -6.52 8.84
C GLU A 13 17.60 -7.71 8.08
N PHE A 14 16.67 -7.42 7.18
CA PHE A 14 16.08 -8.39 6.27
C PHE A 14 16.56 -8.13 4.85
N ARG A 15 16.78 -9.20 4.08
CA ARG A 15 17.27 -9.14 2.71
C ARG A 15 16.28 -9.80 1.78
N PHE A 16 15.87 -9.09 0.76
CA PHE A 16 14.87 -9.55 -0.20
C PHE A 16 15.45 -9.52 -1.61
N LYS A 17 15.22 -10.60 -2.35
CA LYS A 17 15.45 -10.63 -3.78
C LYS A 17 14.13 -10.30 -4.48
N PRO A 18 13.98 -9.10 -5.06
CA PRO A 18 12.78 -8.74 -5.80
C PRO A 18 12.68 -9.65 -7.04
N ASN A 19 11.44 -9.98 -7.39
CA ASN A 19 11.16 -10.61 -8.68
C ASN A 19 11.55 -9.63 -9.80
N SER A 20 12.11 -10.13 -10.90
CA SER A 20 12.55 -9.32 -12.05
C SER A 20 11.43 -8.52 -12.71
N GLN A 21 10.17 -8.85 -12.43
CA GLN A 21 9.00 -8.11 -12.90
C GLN A 21 8.63 -6.90 -12.02
N ILE A 22 9.22 -6.76 -10.82
CA ILE A 22 8.92 -5.67 -9.90
C ILE A 22 9.83 -4.48 -10.23
N GLN A 23 9.25 -3.43 -10.79
CA GLN A 23 9.91 -2.13 -10.91
C GLN A 23 9.72 -1.33 -9.60
N GLY A 24 10.72 -0.55 -9.22
CA GLY A 24 10.62 0.31 -8.03
C GLY A 24 10.66 -0.46 -6.70
N SER A 25 11.43 -1.54 -6.62
CA SER A 25 11.61 -2.34 -5.40
C SER A 25 12.06 -1.50 -4.19
N GLN A 26 12.89 -0.48 -4.41
CA GLN A 26 13.29 0.47 -3.37
C GLN A 26 12.08 1.26 -2.82
N ARG A 27 11.16 1.70 -3.67
CA ARG A 27 9.97 2.45 -3.25
C ARG A 27 9.06 1.62 -2.36
N ILE A 28 8.90 0.32 -2.67
CA ILE A 28 8.14 -0.62 -1.82
C ILE A 28 8.78 -0.71 -0.43
N VAL A 29 10.11 -0.68 -0.36
CA VAL A 29 10.84 -0.69 0.92
C VAL A 29 10.64 0.60 1.68
N ASP A 30 10.75 1.75 1.01
CA ASP A 30 10.55 3.06 1.62
C ASP A 30 9.10 3.18 2.18
N ASP A 31 8.11 2.72 1.43
CA ASP A 31 6.70 2.68 1.85
C ASP A 31 6.52 1.75 3.06
N LEU A 32 7.11 0.54 3.03
CA LEU A 32 7.04 -0.40 4.15
C LEU A 32 7.67 0.17 5.43
N GLU A 33 8.85 0.78 5.32
CA GLU A 33 9.53 1.42 6.46
C GLU A 33 8.67 2.54 7.05
N HIS A 34 7.99 3.33 6.21
CA HIS A 34 7.07 4.35 6.66
C HIS A 34 5.93 3.79 7.54
N TYR A 35 5.28 2.69 7.12
CA TYR A 35 4.22 2.07 7.92
C TYR A 35 4.73 1.50 9.24
N ILE A 36 5.90 0.86 9.22
CA ILE A 36 6.50 0.28 10.44
C ILE A 36 6.88 1.38 11.42
N LEU A 37 7.55 2.45 10.97
CA LEU A 37 7.91 3.59 11.81
C LEU A 37 6.67 4.30 12.39
N THR A 38 5.60 4.40 11.59
CA THR A 38 4.35 5.00 12.05
C THR A 38 3.65 4.13 13.09
N ALA A 39 3.67 2.81 12.92
CA ALA A 39 3.17 1.86 13.91
C ALA A 39 4.00 1.87 15.19
N GLU A 40 5.33 1.91 15.09
CA GLU A 40 6.26 1.96 16.22
C GLU A 40 6.02 3.18 17.12
N LYS A 41 5.72 4.35 16.53
CA LYS A 41 5.37 5.56 17.29
C LYS A 41 4.12 5.41 18.17
N GLN A 42 3.28 4.41 17.93
CA GLN A 42 2.07 4.15 18.73
C GLN A 42 2.35 3.27 19.96
N PHE A 43 3.58 2.74 20.11
CA PHE A 43 3.98 1.94 21.26
C PHE A 43 4.97 2.73 22.13
N ASP A 44 4.74 2.76 23.44
CA ASP A 44 5.66 3.35 24.40
C ASP A 44 7.04 2.67 24.33
N HIS A 45 8.10 3.47 24.48
CA HIS A 45 9.52 3.23 24.12
C HIS A 45 10.22 1.97 24.65
N LYS A 46 9.52 1.00 25.24
CA LYS A 46 10.06 -0.31 25.60
C LYS A 46 9.76 -1.31 24.49
N THR A 47 10.64 -1.41 23.49
CA THR A 47 10.57 -2.45 22.45
C THR A 47 10.86 -3.85 23.03
N SER A 48 9.84 -4.49 23.62
CA SER A 48 9.87 -5.93 23.92
C SER A 48 9.57 -6.75 22.65
N ASN A 49 9.95 -8.04 22.60
CA ASN A 49 9.62 -8.91 21.47
C ASN A 49 8.10 -9.03 21.22
N LYS A 50 7.25 -8.90 22.25
CA LYS A 50 5.79 -8.84 22.09
C LYS A 50 5.36 -7.54 21.37
N ASN A 51 6.03 -6.44 21.65
CA ASN A 51 5.78 -5.16 21.00
C ASN A 51 6.23 -5.20 19.53
N LYS A 52 7.31 -5.91 19.20
CA LYS A 52 7.73 -6.13 17.80
C LYS A 52 6.63 -6.76 16.94
N ILE A 53 6.04 -7.86 17.40
CA ILE A 53 4.95 -8.54 16.66
C ILE A 53 3.74 -7.63 16.54
N ALA A 54 3.36 -6.93 17.61
CA ALA A 54 2.23 -6.01 17.60
C ALA A 54 2.45 -4.82 16.63
N ILE A 55 3.66 -4.25 16.58
CA ILE A 55 4.05 -3.21 15.62
C ILE A 55 3.91 -3.70 14.19
N LEU A 56 4.42 -4.90 13.88
CA LEU A 56 4.34 -5.47 12.54
C LEU A 56 2.89 -5.77 12.13
N LEU A 57 2.09 -6.30 13.04
CA LEU A 57 0.66 -6.53 12.80
C LEU A 57 -0.08 -5.20 12.53
N LEU A 58 0.19 -4.17 13.34
CA LEU A 58 -0.42 -2.86 13.15
C LEU A 58 -0.01 -2.23 11.80
N ALA A 59 1.28 -2.33 11.43
CA ALA A 59 1.76 -1.87 10.12
C ALA A 59 1.05 -2.61 8.97
N ALA A 60 0.93 -3.94 9.06
CA ALA A 60 0.21 -4.75 8.07
C ALA A 60 -1.28 -4.40 7.97
N MET A 61 -1.93 -4.12 9.11
CA MET A 61 -3.32 -3.67 9.16
C MET A 61 -3.51 -2.30 8.51
N ASN A 62 -2.59 -1.36 8.76
CA ASN A 62 -2.62 -0.03 8.14
C ASN A 62 -2.43 -0.13 6.62
N ILE A 63 -1.48 -0.93 6.13
CA ILE A 63 -1.30 -1.19 4.69
C ILE A 63 -2.58 -1.77 4.09
N SER A 64 -3.19 -2.75 4.76
CA SER A 64 -4.40 -3.42 4.28
C SER A 64 -5.59 -2.47 4.22
N LYS A 65 -5.71 -1.57 5.20
CA LYS A 65 -6.73 -0.52 5.23
C LYS A 65 -6.57 0.43 4.04
N ASP A 66 -5.37 0.96 3.83
CA ASP A 66 -5.12 1.93 2.76
C ASP A 66 -5.32 1.31 1.37
N LEU A 67 -4.94 0.03 1.19
CA LEU A 67 -5.25 -0.73 -0.02
C LEU A 67 -6.76 -0.88 -0.24
N ASN A 68 -7.52 -1.16 0.81
CA ASN A 68 -8.97 -1.29 0.71
C ASN A 68 -9.63 0.05 0.37
N GLU A 69 -9.20 1.14 1.00
CA GLU A 69 -9.68 2.49 0.68
C GLU A 69 -9.38 2.88 -0.77
N LEU A 70 -8.19 2.53 -1.27
CA LEU A 70 -7.81 2.78 -2.66
C LEU A 70 -8.71 2.00 -3.64
N LYS A 71 -8.99 0.72 -3.36
CA LYS A 71 -9.91 -0.09 -4.17
C LYS A 71 -11.32 0.49 -4.22
N ILE A 72 -11.84 0.97 -3.09
CA ILE A 72 -13.14 1.62 -3.02
C ILE A 72 -13.16 2.89 -3.88
N LYS A 73 -12.13 3.74 -3.76
CA LYS A 73 -12.02 4.97 -4.58
C LYS A 73 -11.95 4.67 -6.07
N TYR A 74 -11.19 3.65 -6.46
CA TYR A 74 -11.05 3.24 -7.85
C TYR A 74 -12.38 2.73 -8.41
N SER A 75 -13.08 1.84 -7.70
CA SER A 75 -14.41 1.36 -8.09
C SER A 75 -15.41 2.51 -8.25
N GLY A 76 -15.44 3.47 -7.31
CA GLY A 76 -16.32 4.63 -7.42
C GLY A 76 -16.00 5.54 -8.61
N LEU A 77 -14.73 5.63 -9.01
CA LEU A 77 -14.33 6.35 -10.22
C LEU A 77 -14.78 5.63 -11.49
N GLU A 78 -14.65 4.31 -11.55
CA GLU A 78 -15.14 3.50 -12.69
C GLU A 78 -16.65 3.64 -12.86
N ASP A 79 -17.42 3.58 -11.77
CA ASP A 79 -18.87 3.78 -11.78
C ASP A 79 -19.23 5.17 -12.29
N TYR A 80 -18.55 6.21 -11.79
CA TYR A 80 -18.75 7.59 -12.21
C TYR A 80 -18.47 7.80 -13.70
N ILE A 81 -17.35 7.28 -14.20
CA ILE A 81 -16.98 7.38 -15.62
C ILE A 81 -18.01 6.65 -16.48
N SER A 82 -18.42 5.45 -16.07
CA SER A 82 -19.42 4.64 -16.77
C SER A 82 -20.76 5.37 -16.88
N GLU A 83 -21.21 6.01 -15.80
CA GLU A 83 -22.41 6.84 -15.78
C GLU A 83 -22.29 8.02 -16.76
N LYS A 84 -21.17 8.75 -16.74
CA LYS A 84 -20.95 9.88 -17.66
C LYS A 84 -20.92 9.44 -19.11
N ILE A 85 -20.28 8.33 -19.43
CA ILE A 85 -20.27 7.76 -20.79
C ILE A 85 -21.70 7.40 -21.22
N ALA A 86 -22.48 6.72 -20.37
CA ALA A 86 -23.86 6.37 -20.68
C ALA A 86 -24.75 7.60 -20.94
N ILE A 87 -24.58 8.67 -20.16
CA ILE A 87 -25.28 9.95 -20.39
C ILE A 87 -24.89 10.56 -21.74
N LEU A 88 -23.60 10.55 -22.08
CA LEU A 88 -23.12 11.09 -23.35
C LEU A 88 -23.65 10.31 -24.55
N ILE A 89 -23.65 8.98 -24.49
CA ILE A 89 -24.21 8.11 -25.54
C ILE A 89 -25.69 8.44 -25.75
N LYS A 90 -26.49 8.49 -24.68
CA LYS A 90 -27.90 8.87 -24.77
C LYS A 90 -28.12 10.24 -25.40
N LYS A 91 -27.24 11.21 -25.15
CA LYS A 91 -27.32 12.53 -25.79
C LYS A 91 -27.00 12.47 -27.27
N ILE A 92 -26.03 11.66 -27.70
CA ILE A 92 -25.71 11.47 -29.11
C ILE A 92 -26.88 10.78 -29.84
N ASP A 93 -27.44 9.73 -29.23
CA ASP A 93 -28.56 8.97 -29.78
C ASP A 93 -29.83 9.83 -29.90
N ASN A 94 -30.05 10.77 -28.98
CA ASN A 94 -31.22 11.69 -29.03
C ASN A 94 -31.03 12.89 -29.97
N VAL A 95 -29.83 13.10 -30.51
CA VAL A 95 -29.50 14.18 -31.46
C VAL A 95 -29.34 13.63 -32.90
N SER A 96 -29.32 12.30 -33.06
CA SER A 96 -29.30 11.58 -34.34
C SER A 96 -30.72 11.22 -34.80
#